data_AF-A0A9P1GUF9-F1
#
_entry.id   AF-A0A9P1GUF9-F1
#
_cell.length_a   1.000
_cell.length_b   1.000
_cell.length_c   1.000
_cell.angle_alpha   90.00
_cell.angle_beta   90.00
_cell.angle_gamma   90.00
#
_symmetry.space_group_name_H-M   'P 1'
#
loop_
_entity.id
_entity.type
_entity.pdbx_description
1 polymer ?
#
loop_
_entity_poly.entity_id
_entity_poly.type
_entity_poly.pdbx_seq_one_letter_code
_entity_poly.pdbx_strand_id
1 'polypeptide(L)'
;MEWFQFPIKSFTALTIPDVSMEDAEHLYPWAFVMSMAWLALFAYLVVAACNGIHKDFRISTSVLGYTVAAAGTSFPNVFSGMCVARQGKTTMAVANALGANVQNVFLALAIPWAIQCTINRGSFELPFTGLLSAVVEIYVTLLPAVVVFTLSNHQFPRWSGYMFLVIYACYLAVALTQDTLHCPSWPFFCSATQTDMTVGTS
;
A
#
# COMPACT_ATOMS: atom_id res chain seq x y z
N MET A 1 4.42 -21.99 -14.26
CA MET A 1 3.50 -21.07 -13.55
C MET A 1 2.58 -20.29 -14.49
N GLU A 2 2.78 -20.31 -15.82
CA GLU A 2 1.91 -19.60 -16.79
C GLU A 2 0.47 -20.13 -16.84
N TRP A 3 0.27 -21.44 -16.63
CA TRP A 3 -1.04 -22.10 -16.69
C TRP A 3 -2.06 -21.58 -15.67
N PHE A 4 -1.63 -21.19 -14.46
CA PHE A 4 -2.54 -20.67 -13.44
C PHE A 4 -2.98 -19.23 -13.72
N GLN A 5 -2.17 -18.47 -14.46
CA GLN A 5 -2.46 -17.10 -14.85
C GLN A 5 -3.28 -17.01 -16.15
N PHE A 6 -3.35 -18.10 -16.93
CA PHE A 6 -4.07 -18.15 -18.20
C PHE A 6 -5.53 -17.67 -18.14
N PRO A 7 -6.39 -18.12 -17.19
CA PRO A 7 -7.77 -17.64 -17.16
C PRO A 7 -7.86 -16.14 -16.85
N ILE A 8 -7.08 -15.67 -15.88
CA ILE A 8 -7.08 -14.26 -15.46
C ILE A 8 -6.57 -13.38 -16.61
N LYS A 9 -5.42 -13.72 -17.21
CA LYS A 9 -4.87 -13.00 -18.36
C LYS A 9 -5.85 -13.00 -19.54
N SER A 10 -6.56 -14.10 -19.79
CA SER A 10 -7.56 -14.18 -20.86
C SER A 10 -8.76 -13.25 -20.59
N PHE A 11 -9.29 -13.23 -19.37
CA PHE A 11 -10.38 -12.32 -19.01
C PHE A 11 -9.96 -10.85 -19.05
N THR A 12 -8.77 -10.53 -18.55
CA THR A 12 -8.25 -9.17 -18.56
C THR A 12 -7.92 -8.71 -19.99
N ALA A 13 -7.34 -9.58 -20.82
CA ALA A 13 -7.07 -9.28 -22.24
C ALA A 13 -8.35 -9.20 -23.08
N LEU A 14 -9.43 -9.87 -22.69
CA LEU A 14 -10.74 -9.75 -23.34
C LEU A 14 -11.45 -8.43 -22.98
N THR A 15 -11.22 -7.91 -21.77
CA THR A 15 -11.95 -6.75 -21.24
C THR A 15 -11.19 -5.43 -21.46
N ILE A 16 -9.85 -5.47 -21.43
CA ILE A 16 -8.98 -4.29 -21.67
C ILE A 16 -8.56 -4.30 -23.14
N PRO A 17 -8.95 -3.29 -23.95
CA PRO A 17 -8.52 -3.21 -25.33
C PRO A 17 -7.00 -3.01 -25.38
N ASP A 18 -6.35 -3.67 -26.34
CA ASP A 18 -4.92 -3.48 -26.58
C ASP A 18 -4.69 -2.12 -27.25
N VAL A 19 -4.05 -1.21 -26.52
CA VAL A 19 -3.76 0.15 -26.95
C VAL A 19 -2.33 0.31 -27.47
N SER A 20 -1.65 -0.80 -27.77
CA SER A 20 -0.32 -0.78 -28.37
C SER A 20 -0.33 -0.46 -29.88
N MET A 21 -1.50 -0.42 -30.52
CA MET A 21 -1.65 -0.07 -31.94
C MET A 21 -2.00 1.42 -32.11
N GLU A 22 -1.40 2.11 -33.07
CA GLU A 22 -1.63 3.55 -33.33
C GLU A 22 -3.10 3.87 -33.70
N ASP A 23 -3.88 2.92 -34.22
CA ASP A 23 -5.30 3.13 -34.55
C ASP A 23 -6.25 3.10 -33.33
N ALA A 24 -5.73 2.76 -32.15
CA ALA A 24 -6.52 2.52 -30.93
C ALA A 24 -6.53 3.69 -29.94
N GLU A 25 -6.06 4.89 -30.30
CA GLU A 25 -5.93 6.01 -29.34
C GLU A 25 -7.24 6.41 -28.66
N HIS A 26 -8.37 6.33 -29.37
CA HIS A 26 -9.69 6.63 -28.81
C HIS A 26 -10.11 5.67 -27.68
N LEU A 27 -9.45 4.51 -27.56
CA LEU A 27 -9.71 3.49 -26.54
C LEU A 27 -8.87 3.70 -25.26
N TYR A 28 -7.92 4.64 -25.23
CA TYR A 28 -7.16 4.99 -24.00
C TYR A 28 -8.07 5.24 -22.78
N PRO A 29 -9.11 6.10 -22.85
CA PRO A 29 -9.98 6.32 -21.69
C PRO A 29 -10.72 5.05 -21.26
N TRP A 30 -11.12 4.20 -22.20
CA TRP A 30 -11.79 2.93 -21.88
C TRP A 30 -10.84 1.92 -21.22
N ALA A 31 -9.63 1.77 -21.76
CA ALA A 31 -8.58 0.93 -21.18
C ALA A 31 -8.24 1.38 -19.74
N PHE A 32 -8.17 2.69 -19.51
CA PHE A 32 -7.93 3.26 -18.18
C PHE A 32 -9.06 2.91 -17.20
N VAL A 33 -10.33 3.14 -17.59
CA VAL A 33 -11.50 2.83 -16.75
C VAL A 33 -11.57 1.35 -16.42
N MET A 34 -11.37 0.47 -17.41
CA MET A 34 -11.36 -0.97 -17.19
C MET A 34 -10.21 -1.41 -16.28
N SER A 35 -9.03 -0.81 -16.43
CA SER A 35 -7.89 -1.06 -15.54
C SER A 35 -8.20 -0.65 -14.10
N MET A 36 -8.82 0.51 -13.89
CA MET A 36 -9.24 0.95 -12.55
C MET A 36 -10.31 0.03 -11.95
N ALA A 37 -11.26 -0.45 -12.75
CA ALA A 37 -12.29 -1.38 -12.30
C ALA A 37 -11.69 -2.73 -11.86
N TRP A 38 -10.76 -3.28 -12.63
CA TRP A 38 -10.02 -4.50 -12.26
C TRP A 38 -9.18 -4.30 -11.00
N LEU A 39 -8.51 -3.16 -10.87
CA LEU A 39 -7.74 -2.82 -9.67
C LEU A 39 -8.65 -2.77 -8.43
N ALA A 40 -9.83 -2.15 -8.53
CA ALA A 40 -10.81 -2.09 -7.45
C ALA A 40 -11.35 -3.48 -7.08
N LEU A 41 -11.63 -4.32 -8.07
CA LEU A 41 -12.08 -5.70 -7.86
C LEU A 41 -11.01 -6.52 -7.11
N PHE A 42 -9.76 -6.46 -7.55
CA PHE A 42 -8.67 -7.18 -6.87
C PHE A 42 -8.42 -6.64 -5.46
N ALA A 43 -8.49 -5.32 -5.25
CA ALA A 43 -8.39 -4.73 -3.93
C ALA A 43 -9.49 -5.26 -2.99
N TYR A 44 -10.74 -5.35 -3.47
CA TYR A 44 -11.85 -5.93 -2.70
C TYR A 44 -11.60 -7.40 -2.36
N LEU A 45 -11.13 -8.21 -3.32
CA LEU A 45 -10.83 -9.62 -3.10
C LEU A 45 -9.71 -9.82 -2.06
N VAL A 46 -8.67 -8.98 -2.08
CA VAL A 46 -7.59 -9.03 -1.08
C VAL A 46 -8.14 -8.72 0.32
N VAL A 47 -8.96 -7.69 0.47
CA VAL A 47 -9.59 -7.36 1.75
C VAL A 47 -10.51 -8.47 2.24
N ALA A 48 -11.31 -9.05 1.33
CA ALA A 48 -12.19 -10.18 1.66
C ALA A 48 -11.39 -11.41 2.12
N ALA A 49 -10.26 -11.71 1.46
CA ALA A 49 -9.35 -12.78 1.86
C ALA A 49 -8.70 -12.50 3.22
N CYS A 50 -8.24 -11.28 3.48
CA CYS A 50 -7.71 -10.87 4.79
C CYS A 50 -8.76 -11.04 5.90
N ASN A 51 -10.03 -10.72 5.65
CA ASN A 51 -11.12 -10.93 6.61
C ASN A 51 -11.39 -12.42 6.85
N GLY A 52 -11.27 -13.27 5.82
CA GLY A 52 -11.31 -14.73 5.97
C GLY A 52 -10.18 -15.23 6.87
N ILE A 53 -8.94 -14.80 6.61
CA ILE A 53 -7.76 -15.15 7.41
C ILE A 53 -7.93 -14.67 8.86
N HIS A 54 -8.45 -13.46 9.08
CA HIS A 54 -8.74 -12.95 10.41
C HIS A 54 -9.71 -13.86 11.17
N LYS A 55 -10.79 -14.32 10.53
CA LYS A 55 -11.79 -15.20 11.16
C LYS A 55 -11.25 -16.60 11.48
N ASP A 56 -10.49 -17.18 10.56
CA ASP A 56 -10.02 -18.57 10.67
C ASP A 56 -8.78 -18.68 11.56
N PHE A 57 -7.85 -17.72 11.46
CA PHE A 57 -6.55 -17.75 12.15
C PHE A 57 -6.46 -16.77 13.32
N ARG A 58 -7.49 -15.95 13.59
CA ARG A 58 -7.52 -14.92 14.66
C ARG A 58 -6.36 -13.94 14.65
N ILE A 59 -5.82 -13.68 13.47
CA ILE A 59 -4.76 -12.69 13.21
C ILE A 59 -5.38 -11.29 13.18
N SER A 60 -4.79 -10.32 13.88
CA SER A 60 -5.25 -8.93 13.95
C SER A 60 -5.34 -8.29 12.56
N THR A 61 -6.44 -7.57 12.31
CA THR A 61 -6.67 -6.84 11.06
C THR A 61 -5.62 -5.75 10.83
N SER A 62 -5.08 -5.16 11.90
CA SER A 62 -4.00 -4.17 11.82
C SER A 62 -2.74 -4.75 11.19
N VAL A 63 -2.31 -5.94 11.65
CA VAL A 63 -1.12 -6.63 11.14
C VAL A 63 -1.31 -7.00 9.66
N LEU A 64 -2.48 -7.51 9.29
CA LEU A 64 -2.83 -7.80 7.89
C LEU A 64 -2.81 -6.54 7.03
N GLY A 65 -3.18 -5.39 7.59
CA GLY A 65 -3.10 -4.08 6.94
C GLY A 65 -1.67 -3.64 6.66
N TYR A 66 -0.80 -3.60 7.68
CA TYR A 66 0.60 -3.16 7.52
C TYR A 66 1.48 -4.16 6.76
N THR A 67 1.03 -5.40 6.56
CA THR A 67 1.77 -6.43 5.81
C THR A 67 1.17 -6.70 4.43
N VAL A 68 0.01 -7.35 4.35
CA VAL A 68 -0.57 -7.83 3.09
C VAL A 68 -1.06 -6.67 2.24
N ALA A 69 -1.83 -5.74 2.82
CA ALA A 69 -2.36 -4.60 2.06
C ALA A 69 -1.24 -3.63 1.64
N ALA A 70 -0.30 -3.35 2.56
CA ALA A 70 0.87 -2.52 2.27
C ALA A 70 1.77 -3.12 1.17
N ALA A 71 2.05 -4.43 1.24
CA ALA A 71 2.84 -5.12 0.23
C ALA A 71 2.11 -5.14 -1.12
N GLY A 72 0.81 -5.44 -1.13
CA GLY A 72 -0.02 -5.45 -2.33
C GLY A 72 -0.01 -4.12 -3.10
N THR A 73 0.04 -3.00 -2.38
CA THR A 73 0.12 -1.66 -2.99
C THR A 73 1.51 -1.34 -3.53
N SER A 74 2.56 -1.80 -2.86
CA SER A 74 3.95 -1.47 -3.21
C SER A 74 4.52 -2.37 -4.32
N PHE A 75 4.07 -3.63 -4.42
CA PHE A 75 4.57 -4.58 -5.42
C PHE A 75 4.44 -4.09 -6.88
N PRO A 76 3.29 -3.57 -7.33
CA PRO A 76 3.14 -3.04 -8.68
C PRO A 76 4.11 -1.89 -8.97
N ASN A 77 4.32 -0.99 -8.00
CA ASN A 77 5.20 0.16 -8.14
C ASN A 77 6.66 -0.28 -8.25
N VAL A 78 7.08 -1.24 -7.42
CA VAL A 78 8.42 -1.83 -7.49
C VAL A 78 8.62 -2.51 -8.84
N PHE A 79 7.63 -3.27 -9.33
CA PHE A 79 7.71 -3.94 -10.62
C PHE A 79 7.80 -2.95 -11.80
N SER A 80 6.93 -1.94 -11.82
CA SER A 80 6.95 -0.86 -12.81
C SER A 80 8.29 -0.11 -12.79
N GLY A 81 8.78 0.25 -11.60
CA GLY A 81 10.09 0.89 -11.41
C GLY A 81 11.24 0.02 -11.92
N MET A 82 11.24 -1.29 -11.64
CA MET A 82 12.24 -2.23 -12.16
C MET A 82 12.21 -2.32 -13.69
N CYS A 83 11.04 -2.38 -14.31
CA CYS A 83 10.89 -2.42 -15.77
C CYS A 83 11.47 -1.16 -16.42
N VAL A 84 11.18 0.02 -15.87
CA VAL A 84 11.67 1.31 -16.39
C VAL A 84 13.18 1.49 -16.12
N ALA A 85 13.66 1.08 -14.95
CA ALA A 85 15.09 1.11 -14.61
C ALA A 85 15.92 0.20 -15.53
N ARG A 86 15.40 -0.98 -15.91
CA ARG A 86 16.05 -1.88 -16.89
C ARG A 86 16.18 -1.27 -18.28
N GLN A 87 15.32 -0.31 -18.63
CA GLN A 87 15.41 0.45 -19.88
C GLN A 87 16.42 1.62 -19.80
N GLY A 88 17.19 1.74 -18.72
CA GLY A 88 18.12 2.85 -18.50
C GLY A 88 17.46 4.16 -18.09
N LYS A 89 16.14 4.17 -17.84
CA LYS A 89 15.35 5.37 -17.49
C LYS A 89 15.23 5.54 -15.97
N THR A 90 16.34 5.49 -15.25
CA THR A 90 16.36 5.47 -13.77
C THR A 90 15.68 6.69 -13.14
N THR A 91 15.82 7.88 -13.73
CA THR A 91 15.14 9.10 -13.25
C THR A 91 13.61 8.96 -13.28
N MET A 92 13.08 8.32 -14.33
CA MET A 92 11.63 8.04 -14.43
C MET A 92 11.20 6.98 -13.41
N ALA A 93 12.04 5.96 -13.17
CA ALA A 93 11.76 4.95 -12.15
C ALA A 93 11.68 5.57 -10.74
N VAL A 94 12.60 6.49 -10.41
CA VAL A 94 12.60 7.22 -9.12
C VAL A 94 11.40 8.16 -9.02
N ALA A 95 11.08 8.91 -10.08
CA ALA A 95 9.92 9.79 -10.12
C ALA A 95 8.61 9.03 -9.90
N ASN A 96 8.46 7.85 -10.52
CA ASN A 96 7.31 6.98 -10.32
C ASN A 96 7.21 6.49 -8.87
N ALA A 97 8.32 6.00 -8.30
CA ALA A 97 8.34 5.49 -6.92
C ALA A 97 7.97 6.59 -5.90
N LEU A 98 8.52 7.80 -6.04
CA LEU A 98 8.21 8.92 -5.16
C LEU A 98 6.78 9.43 -5.37
N GLY A 99 6.38 9.62 -6.63
CA GLY A 99 5.05 10.14 -6.99
C GLY A 99 3.92 9.24 -6.50
N ALA A 100 4.06 7.92 -6.64
CA ALA A 100 3.03 6.98 -6.20
C ALA A 100 2.88 6.93 -4.67
N ASN A 101 3.97 7.09 -3.91
CA ASN A 101 3.88 7.17 -2.44
C ASN A 101 3.21 8.46 -1.97
N VAL A 102 3.56 9.60 -2.60
CA VAL A 102 2.89 10.88 -2.35
C VAL A 102 1.40 10.77 -2.68
N GLN A 103 1.06 10.26 -3.86
CA GLN A 103 -0.32 10.04 -4.28
C GLN A 103 -1.09 9.15 -3.29
N ASN A 104 -0.48 8.06 -2.82
CA ASN A 104 -1.11 7.17 -1.85
C ASN A 104 -1.45 7.89 -0.55
N VAL A 105 -0.53 8.67 0.02
CA VAL A 105 -0.79 9.40 1.28
C VAL A 105 -1.89 10.45 1.07
N PHE A 106 -1.79 11.27 0.02
CA PHE A 106 -2.74 12.36 -0.19
C PHE A 106 -4.13 11.85 -0.59
N LEU A 107 -4.25 10.92 -1.55
CA LEU A 107 -5.54 10.42 -2.00
C LEU A 107 -6.20 9.49 -0.98
N ALA A 108 -5.44 8.61 -0.32
CA ALA A 108 -6.02 7.71 0.67
C ALA A 108 -6.49 8.43 1.94
N LEU A 109 -5.93 9.60 2.26
CA LEU A 109 -6.44 10.43 3.36
C LEU A 109 -7.59 11.34 2.89
N ALA A 110 -7.42 12.04 1.76
CA ALA A 110 -8.40 13.03 1.30
C ALA A 110 -9.74 12.41 0.89
N ILE A 111 -9.74 11.30 0.15
CA ILE A 111 -10.98 10.74 -0.43
C ILE A 111 -11.89 10.17 0.66
N PRO A 112 -11.47 9.23 1.53
CA PRO A 112 -12.35 8.67 2.55
C PRO A 112 -12.82 9.74 3.53
N TRP A 113 -11.96 10.70 3.87
CA TRP A 113 -12.31 11.79 4.77
C TRP A 113 -13.34 12.74 4.15
N ALA A 114 -13.16 13.14 2.88
CA ALA A 114 -14.13 13.96 2.17
C ALA A 114 -15.49 13.26 2.07
N ILE A 115 -15.50 11.96 1.76
CA ILE A 115 -16.73 11.15 1.72
C ILE A 115 -17.39 11.12 3.10
N GLN A 116 -16.63 10.82 4.16
CA GLN A 116 -17.16 10.71 5.53
C GLN A 116 -17.75 12.03 6.03
N CYS A 117 -17.06 13.15 5.81
CA CYS A 117 -17.53 14.48 6.18
C CYS A 117 -18.81 14.86 5.42
N THR A 118 -18.93 14.43 4.15
CA THR A 118 -20.13 14.67 3.34
C THR A 118 -21.33 13.86 3.85
N ILE A 119 -21.11 12.58 4.21
CA ILE A 119 -22.16 11.69 4.71
C ILE A 119 -22.61 12.09 6.12
N ASN A 120 -21.66 12.29 7.04
CA ASN A 120 -21.96 12.53 8.45
C ASN A 120 -22.24 14.01 8.80
N ARG A 121 -22.11 14.93 7.84
CA ARG A 121 -22.35 16.39 7.99
C ARG A 121 -21.71 16.98 9.26
N GLY A 122 -20.51 16.52 9.61
CA GLY A 122 -19.82 16.90 10.84
C GLY A 122 -18.33 16.61 10.77
N SER A 123 -17.60 17.16 11.75
CA SER A 123 -16.16 16.94 11.89
C SER A 123 -15.88 15.54 12.45
N PHE A 124 -14.98 14.80 11.81
CA PHE A 124 -14.50 13.53 12.33
C PHE A 124 -13.30 13.79 13.25
N GLU A 125 -13.45 13.55 14.55
CA GLU A 125 -12.36 13.67 15.52
C GLU A 125 -11.44 12.46 15.42
N LEU A 126 -10.19 12.70 14.98
CA LEU A 126 -9.16 11.68 14.92
C LEU A 126 -8.47 11.55 16.29
N PRO A 127 -8.23 10.33 16.80
CA PRO A 127 -7.39 10.16 17.97
C PRO A 127 -5.96 10.62 17.65
N PHE A 128 -5.52 11.71 18.28
CA PHE A 128 -4.20 12.33 18.08
C PHE A 128 -3.03 11.33 18.14
N THR A 129 -3.15 10.28 18.97
CA THR A 129 -2.10 9.29 19.21
C THR A 129 -1.73 8.49 17.95
N GLY A 130 -2.71 8.12 17.11
CA GLY A 130 -2.45 7.32 15.90
C GLY A 130 -1.87 8.14 14.74
N LEU A 131 -2.16 9.44 14.72
CA LEU A 131 -1.63 10.35 13.70
C LEU A 131 -0.17 10.70 13.99
N LEU A 132 0.17 10.93 15.25
CA LEU A 132 1.55 11.19 15.67
C LEU A 132 2.47 9.99 15.42
N SER A 133 2.01 8.76 15.67
CA SER A 133 2.81 7.56 15.37
C SER A 133 3.09 7.44 13.87
N ALA A 134 2.08 7.58 13.01
CA ALA A 134 2.25 7.53 11.56
C ALA A 134 3.20 8.62 11.03
N VAL A 135 3.12 9.85 11.58
CA VAL A 135 4.02 10.95 11.20
C VAL A 135 5.46 10.62 11.60
N VAL A 136 5.68 10.15 12.84
CA VAL A 136 7.02 9.77 13.31
C VAL A 136 7.62 8.67 12.44
N GLU A 137 6.82 7.66 12.06
CA GLU A 137 7.27 6.55 11.20
C GLU A 137 7.72 7.03 9.81
N ILE A 138 6.99 7.97 9.20
CA ILE A 138 7.40 8.59 7.95
C ILE A 138 8.76 9.29 8.12
N TYR A 139 8.97 10.06 9.19
CA TYR A 139 10.25 10.73 9.41
C TYR A 139 11.41 9.74 9.64
N VAL A 140 11.17 8.66 10.40
CA VAL A 140 12.19 7.63 10.67
C VAL A 140 12.67 6.95 9.39
N THR A 141 11.77 6.73 8.43
CA THR A 141 12.11 6.11 7.14
C THR A 141 12.67 7.11 6.12
N LEU A 142 12.14 8.33 6.09
CA LEU A 142 12.48 9.35 5.09
C LEU A 142 13.82 10.06 5.37
N LEU A 143 14.10 10.41 6.63
CA LEU A 143 15.30 11.19 6.98
C LEU A 143 16.61 10.46 6.59
N PRO A 144 16.80 9.16 6.90
CA PRO A 144 17.98 8.44 6.45
C PRO A 144 18.11 8.38 4.93
N ALA A 145 16.99 8.28 4.21
CA ALA A 145 16.99 8.28 2.74
C ALA A 145 17.49 9.60 2.16
N VAL A 146 17.04 10.74 2.72
CA VAL A 146 17.50 12.07 2.30
C VAL A 146 18.98 12.26 2.64
N VAL A 147 19.42 11.85 3.83
CA VAL A 147 20.84 11.96 4.25
C VAL A 147 21.76 11.14 3.34
N VAL A 148 21.40 9.90 3.03
CA VAL A 148 22.18 9.07 2.12
C VAL A 148 22.25 9.68 0.72
N PHE A 149 21.13 10.25 0.24
CA PHE A 149 21.05 10.86 -1.07
C PHE A 149 21.95 12.11 -1.18
N THR A 150 21.95 12.98 -0.17
CA THR A 150 22.77 14.19 -0.15
C THR A 150 24.26 13.87 0.01
N LEU A 151 24.61 12.90 0.88
CA LEU A 151 25.99 12.47 1.08
C LEU A 151 26.57 11.69 -0.11
N SER A 152 25.72 10.99 -0.87
CA SER A 152 26.13 10.20 -2.05
C SER A 152 26.16 11.02 -3.34
N ASN A 153 26.32 12.34 -3.23
CA ASN A 153 26.44 13.26 -4.37
C ASN A 153 25.26 13.15 -5.35
N HIS A 154 24.04 13.05 -4.81
CA HIS A 154 22.78 12.91 -5.55
C HIS A 154 22.64 11.61 -6.37
N GLN A 155 23.43 10.59 -6.05
CA GLN A 155 23.34 9.27 -6.67
C GLN A 155 22.90 8.23 -5.64
N PHE A 156 22.19 7.19 -6.10
CA PHE A 156 21.87 6.02 -5.28
C PHE A 156 22.90 4.91 -5.54
N PRO A 157 23.96 4.77 -4.72
CA PRO A 157 24.91 3.67 -4.85
C PRO A 157 24.23 2.35 -4.49
N ARG A 158 24.70 1.22 -5.03
CA ARG A 158 24.09 -0.11 -4.82
C ARG A 158 23.92 -0.49 -3.34
N TRP A 159 24.83 -0.01 -2.48
CA TRP A 159 24.75 -0.25 -1.04
C TRP A 159 23.55 0.43 -0.36
N SER A 160 23.12 1.59 -0.86
CA SER A 160 21.95 2.31 -0.33
C SER A 160 20.67 1.47 -0.39
N GLY A 161 20.51 0.64 -1.44
CA GLY A 161 19.38 -0.27 -1.56
C GLY A 161 19.33 -1.32 -0.44
N TYR A 162 20.47 -1.92 -0.09
CA TYR A 162 20.55 -2.87 1.02
C TYR A 162 20.26 -2.19 2.37
N MET A 163 20.81 -0.99 2.57
CA MET A 163 20.51 -0.21 3.78
C MET A 163 19.01 0.07 3.92
N PHE A 164 18.32 0.50 2.84
CA PHE A 164 16.88 0.75 2.89
C PHE A 164 16.05 -0.50 3.17
N LEU A 165 16.45 -1.65 2.61
CA LEU A 165 15.80 -2.93 2.93
C LEU A 165 15.98 -3.33 4.39
N VAL A 166 17.17 -3.13 4.96
CA VAL A 166 17.43 -3.41 6.39
C VAL A 166 16.60 -2.49 7.28
N ILE A 167 16.55 -1.18 6.98
CA ILE A 167 15.73 -0.23 7.75
C ILE A 167 14.25 -0.60 7.67
N TYR A 168 13.75 -0.95 6.48
CA TYR A 168 12.37 -1.40 6.30
C TYR A 168 12.07 -2.69 7.08
N ALA A 169 13.00 -3.65 7.10
CA ALA A 169 12.86 -4.87 7.88
C ALA A 169 12.86 -4.59 9.40
N CYS A 170 13.73 -3.69 9.87
CA CYS A 170 13.73 -3.22 11.27
C CYS A 170 12.41 -2.52 11.61
N TYR A 171 11.90 -1.67 10.72
CA TYR A 171 10.60 -1.01 10.88
C TYR A 171 9.47 -2.04 11.03
N LEU A 172 9.39 -3.02 10.13
CA LEU A 172 8.38 -4.08 10.23
C LEU A 172 8.51 -4.86 11.54
N ALA A 173 9.73 -5.18 11.97
CA ALA A 173 9.96 -5.85 13.25
C ALA A 173 9.44 -5.01 14.43
N VAL A 174 9.73 -3.70 14.45
CA VAL A 174 9.25 -2.80 15.50
C VAL A 174 7.72 -2.70 15.48
N ALA A 175 7.12 -2.46 14.32
CA ALA A 175 5.66 -2.38 14.16
C ALA A 175 4.98 -3.67 14.65
N LEU A 176 5.50 -4.83 14.26
CA LEU A 176 5.00 -6.12 14.73
C LEU A 176 5.18 -6.30 16.24
N THR A 177 6.32 -5.89 16.82
CA THR A 177 6.52 -5.99 18.27
C THR A 177 5.56 -5.10 19.05
N GLN A 178 5.25 -3.90 18.55
CA GLN A 178 4.27 -3.01 19.18
C GLN A 178 2.87 -3.62 19.21
N ASP A 179 2.46 -4.26 18.12
CA ASP A 179 1.19 -5.00 18.06
C ASP A 179 1.21 -6.21 19.02
N THR A 180 2.33 -6.95 19.13
CA THR A 180 2.43 -8.08 20.09
C THR A 180 2.45 -7.64 21.55
N LEU A 181 2.95 -6.45 21.86
CA LEU A 181 2.92 -5.91 23.22
C LEU A 181 1.51 -5.52 23.67
N HIS A 182 0.67 -5.07 22.72
CA HIS A 182 -0.76 -4.84 22.97
C HIS A 182 -1.55 -6.15 23.11
N CYS A 183 -1.09 -7.24 22.48
CA CYS A 183 -1.72 -8.56 22.54
C CYS A 183 -0.69 -9.67 22.85
N PRO A 184 -0.39 -9.93 24.14
CA PRO A 184 0.68 -10.86 24.53
C PRO A 184 0.42 -12.34 24.19
N SER A 185 -0.82 -12.71 23.83
CA SER A 185 -1.21 -14.07 23.44
C SER A 185 -1.21 -14.34 21.92
N TRP A 186 -0.56 -13.48 21.13
CA TRP A 186 -0.24 -13.75 19.72
C TRP A 186 0.64 -15.00 19.55
N PRO A 187 0.46 -15.87 18.54
CA PRO A 187 -0.41 -15.77 17.36
C PRO A 187 -1.81 -16.41 17.50
N PHE A 188 -2.16 -16.95 18.67
CA PHE A 188 -3.35 -17.79 18.80
C PHE A 188 -4.59 -17.05 19.35
N PHE A 189 -4.40 -16.01 20.16
CA PHE A 189 -5.51 -15.25 20.75
C PHE A 189 -5.15 -13.76 20.84
N CYS A 190 -5.77 -12.93 20.01
CA CYS A 190 -5.93 -11.51 20.28
C CYS A 190 -7.43 -11.24 20.21
N SER A 191 -8.08 -11.10 21.37
CA SER A 191 -9.49 -10.73 21.40
C SER A 191 -9.58 -9.28 20.96
N ALA A 192 -10.25 -9.03 19.82
CA ALA A 192 -10.55 -7.70 19.28
C ALA A 192 -11.57 -6.95 20.16
N THR A 193 -11.33 -6.88 21.47
CA THR A 193 -12.15 -6.16 22.45
C THR A 193 -11.33 -5.04 23.08
N GLN A 194 -10.71 -4.21 22.24
CA GLN A 194 -10.23 -2.88 22.67
C GLN A 194 -10.19 -1.90 21.49
N THR A 195 -11.22 -1.91 20.64
CA THR A 195 -11.55 -0.76 19.76
C THR A 195 -13.07 -0.55 19.59
N ASP A 196 -13.91 -1.39 20.21
CA ASP A 196 -15.36 -1.20 20.36
C ASP A 196 -15.73 -0.73 21.78
N MET A 197 -15.08 0.33 22.28
CA MET A 197 -15.55 1.03 23.50
C MET A 197 -15.62 2.55 23.35
N THR A 198 -15.81 3.08 22.14
CA THR A 198 -16.35 4.44 21.93
C THR A 198 -17.35 4.59 20.77
N VAL A 199 -17.89 3.49 20.21
CA VAL A 199 -19.07 3.56 19.35
C VAL A 199 -20.10 2.57 19.87
N GLY A 200 -20.85 2.97 20.90
CA GLY A 200 -21.96 2.19 21.43
C GLY A 200 -22.12 2.22 22.93
N THR A 201 -22.19 3.39 23.55
CA THR A 201 -23.09 3.67 24.70
C THR A 201 -23.04 5.17 25.01
N SER A 202 -23.91 5.94 24.35
CA SER A 202 -24.80 7.01 24.86
C SER A 202 -25.23 7.92 23.73
#